data_AF-A0A7J7LZT4-F1
#
_entry.id   AF-A0A7J7LZT4-F1
#
_cell.length_a   1.000
_cell.length_b   1.000
_cell.length_c   1.000
_cell.angle_alpha   90.00
_cell.angle_beta   90.00
_cell.angle_gamma   90.00
#
_symmetry.space_group_name_H-M   'P 1'
#
loop_
_entity.id
_entity.type
_entity.pdbx_description
1 polymer ?
#
loop_
_entity_poly.entity_id
_entity_poly.type
_entity_poly.pdbx_seq_one_letter_code
_entity_poly.pdbx_strand_id
1 'polypeptide(L)'
;MENGNQASFVNQSIFLTRRSFVNMYRDLRYYRLHLAIYIGLGICIGTMFHTVGHSFASIQYRALVLVYVAGFLTFMAIAGFPSFVEDMKIIGRESLNGHYGVAAFVIGNSLSSIPYLFLISLIPGAITYFLVGLQKDVEHFVYFALALFTCLMFVESLMLLIASIVPDFLMGIITGAGIQGVMLLNGGFFSTSK
;
A
#
# COMPACT_ATOMS: atom_id res chain seq x y z
N MET A 1 -9.80 -24.27 -39.35
CA MET A 1 -9.04 -25.29 -38.61
C MET A 1 -7.59 -25.02 -38.97
N GLU A 2 -6.68 -24.50 -38.14
CA GLU A 2 -6.46 -24.77 -36.72
C GLU A 2 -5.62 -23.63 -36.08
N ASN A 3 -6.16 -23.10 -34.98
CA ASN A 3 -5.65 -22.24 -33.92
C ASN A 3 -4.17 -21.76 -33.92
N GLY A 4 -3.98 -20.51 -34.36
CA GLY A 4 -2.89 -19.65 -33.90
C GLY A 4 -3.10 -19.28 -32.44
N ASN A 5 -2.62 -20.13 -31.54
CA ASN A 5 -2.82 -19.99 -30.10
C ASN A 5 -2.05 -18.76 -29.60
N GLN A 6 -2.81 -17.70 -29.32
CA GLN A 6 -2.43 -16.56 -28.49
C GLN A 6 -1.48 -17.03 -27.39
N ALA A 7 -0.25 -16.51 -27.36
CA ALA A 7 0.59 -16.65 -26.18
C ALA A 7 -0.22 -16.11 -25.00
N SER A 8 -0.71 -17.02 -24.16
CA SER A 8 -1.76 -16.80 -23.18
C SER A 8 -1.55 -15.50 -22.40
N PHE A 9 -2.61 -14.69 -22.27
CA PHE A 9 -2.70 -13.50 -21.42
C PHE A 9 -2.02 -13.72 -20.05
N VAL A 10 -2.13 -14.94 -19.53
CA VAL A 10 -1.51 -15.41 -18.28
C VAL A 10 0.01 -15.53 -18.38
N ASN A 11 0.56 -16.08 -19.47
CA ASN A 11 2.01 -16.15 -19.68
C ASN A 11 2.62 -14.77 -19.90
N GLN A 12 1.89 -13.85 -20.54
CA GLN A 12 2.31 -12.46 -20.67
C GLN A 12 2.25 -11.72 -19.32
N SER A 13 1.20 -11.91 -18.52
CA SER A 13 1.13 -11.40 -17.14
C SER A 13 2.27 -11.94 -16.27
N ILE A 14 2.59 -13.23 -16.34
CA ILE A 14 3.71 -13.84 -15.60
C ILE A 14 5.06 -13.29 -16.06
N PHE A 15 5.26 -13.07 -17.36
CA PHE A 15 6.52 -12.51 -17.88
C PHE A 15 6.67 -11.03 -17.49
N LEU A 16 5.58 -10.25 -17.48
CA LEU A 16 5.55 -8.89 -16.94
C LEU A 16 5.77 -8.88 -15.42
N THR A 17 5.14 -9.76 -14.64
CA THR A 17 5.38 -9.87 -13.19
C THR A 17 6.84 -10.22 -12.92
N ARG A 18 7.44 -11.14 -13.69
CA ARG A 18 8.86 -11.49 -13.58
C ARG A 18 9.77 -10.31 -13.95
N ARG A 19 9.41 -9.51 -14.96
CA ARG A 19 10.15 -8.31 -15.35
C ARG A 19 9.97 -7.17 -14.34
N SER A 20 8.77 -6.94 -13.80
CA SER A 20 8.50 -5.99 -12.72
C SER A 20 9.21 -6.38 -11.43
N PHE A 21 9.32 -7.68 -11.12
CA PHE A 21 10.12 -8.16 -9.99
C PHE A 21 11.61 -7.78 -10.14
N VAL A 22 12.15 -7.95 -11.34
CA VAL A 22 13.54 -7.60 -11.66
C VAL A 22 13.74 -6.08 -11.76
N ASN A 23 12.73 -5.33 -12.22
CA ASN A 23 12.77 -3.87 -12.30
C ASN A 23 12.66 -3.23 -10.91
N MET A 24 11.81 -3.77 -10.03
CA MET A 24 11.70 -3.41 -8.62
C MET A 24 13.00 -3.72 -7.84
N TYR A 25 13.73 -4.76 -8.25
CA TYR A 25 15.08 -5.04 -7.75
C TYR A 25 16.15 -4.08 -8.30
N ARG A 26 15.97 -3.49 -9.49
CA ARG A 26 16.92 -2.52 -10.07
C ARG A 26 16.79 -1.11 -9.47
N ASP A 27 15.58 -0.69 -9.09
CA ASP A 27 15.34 0.55 -8.32
C ASP A 27 15.43 0.33 -6.80
N LEU A 28 16.38 -0.50 -6.38
CA LEU A 28 16.60 -0.88 -4.99
C LEU A 28 16.76 0.33 -4.05
N ARG A 29 17.25 1.47 -4.55
CA ARG A 29 17.45 2.68 -3.72
C ARG A 29 16.12 3.31 -3.30
N TYR A 30 15.15 3.40 -4.22
CA TYR A 30 13.86 4.03 -3.94
C TYR A 30 13.02 3.18 -2.99
N TYR A 31 12.91 1.87 -3.28
CA TYR A 31 12.18 0.92 -2.44
C TYR A 31 12.81 0.77 -1.03
N ARG A 32 14.15 0.77 -0.93
CA ARG A 32 14.83 0.75 0.38
C ARG A 32 14.62 2.04 1.17
N LEU A 33 14.62 3.20 0.51
CA LEU A 33 14.33 4.47 1.17
C LEU A 33 12.88 4.49 1.69
N HIS A 34 11.94 4.03 0.88
CA HIS A 34 10.54 3.95 1.25
C HIS A 34 10.36 3.04 2.48
N LEU A 35 10.91 1.83 2.43
CA LEU A 35 10.94 0.91 3.57
C LEU A 35 11.58 1.52 4.82
N ALA A 36 12.69 2.26 4.68
CA ALA A 36 13.34 2.93 5.80
C ALA A 36 12.45 4.01 6.44
N ILE A 37 11.70 4.77 5.64
CA ILE A 37 10.74 5.77 6.14
C ILE A 37 9.58 5.08 6.86
N TYR A 38 9.06 3.97 6.31
CA TYR A 38 8.02 3.17 6.98
C TYR A 38 8.48 2.64 8.34
N ILE A 39 9.70 2.12 8.42
CA ILE A 39 10.31 1.67 9.68
C ILE A 39 10.43 2.84 10.66
N GLY A 40 10.95 3.99 10.21
CA GLY A 40 11.08 5.20 11.03
C GLY A 40 9.74 5.68 11.59
N LEU A 41 8.68 5.67 10.79
CA LEU A 41 7.33 5.98 11.22
C LEU A 41 6.80 4.99 12.27
N GLY A 42 7.00 3.68 12.03
CA GLY A 42 6.62 2.64 13.00
C GLY A 42 7.33 2.82 14.35
N ILE A 43 8.62 3.15 14.34
CA ILE A 43 9.37 3.46 15.56
C ILE A 43 8.81 4.72 16.24
N CYS A 44 8.60 5.80 15.48
CA CYS A 44 8.11 7.08 16.01
C CYS A 44 6.75 6.93 16.70
N ILE A 45 5.80 6.27 16.04
CA ILE A 45 4.48 5.96 16.60
C ILE A 45 4.65 5.03 17.81
N GLY A 46 5.46 3.98 17.70
CA GLY A 46 5.75 3.07 18.81
C GLY A 46 6.27 3.78 20.06
N THR A 47 7.20 4.72 19.90
CA THR A 47 7.77 5.49 21.02
C THR A 47 6.82 6.53 21.59
N MET A 48 5.97 7.14 20.76
CA MET A 48 5.01 8.15 21.20
C MET A 48 3.93 7.55 22.12
N PHE A 49 3.55 6.30 21.88
CA PHE A 49 2.52 5.58 22.64
C PHE A 49 3.08 4.57 23.65
N HIS A 50 4.40 4.58 23.91
CA HIS A 50 5.07 3.65 24.83
C HIS A 50 4.70 3.84 26.32
N THR A 51 4.08 4.97 26.69
CA THR A 51 3.80 5.33 28.10
C THR A 51 2.30 5.48 28.37
N VAL A 52 1.47 4.55 27.89
CA VAL A 52 0.02 4.59 28.15
C VAL A 52 -0.28 3.82 29.44
N GLY A 53 -0.59 4.54 30.52
CA GLY A 53 -1.04 3.95 31.80
C GLY A 53 -2.39 3.22 31.70
N HIS A 54 -2.72 2.41 32.71
CA HIS A 54 -3.90 1.52 32.78
C HIS A 54 -5.21 2.23 33.21
N SER A 55 -5.50 3.42 32.68
CA SER A 55 -6.78 4.12 32.94
C SER A 55 -7.82 3.82 31.85
N PHE A 56 -9.08 4.23 32.02
CA PHE A 56 -10.12 4.19 30.96
C PHE A 56 -9.66 4.88 29.66
N ALA A 57 -8.76 5.87 29.77
CA ALA A 57 -8.11 6.49 28.62
C ALA A 57 -7.27 5.50 27.78
N SER A 58 -6.79 4.39 28.35
CA SER A 58 -5.99 3.35 27.68
C SER A 58 -6.73 2.70 26.51
N ILE A 59 -8.06 2.54 26.61
CA ILE A 59 -8.88 1.98 25.51
C ILE A 59 -8.85 2.92 24.31
N GLN A 60 -9.05 4.21 24.56
CA GLN A 60 -8.99 5.23 23.51
C GLN A 60 -7.58 5.34 22.91
N TYR A 61 -6.53 5.27 23.71
CA TYR A 61 -5.14 5.30 23.21
C TYR A 61 -4.80 4.09 22.34
N ARG A 62 -5.20 2.87 22.71
CA ARG A 62 -4.99 1.66 21.89
C ARG A 62 -5.67 1.80 20.53
N ALA A 63 -6.88 2.33 20.55
CA ALA A 63 -7.67 2.53 19.35
C ALA A 63 -7.08 3.62 18.44
N LEU A 64 -6.58 4.72 19.03
CA LEU A 64 -5.83 5.75 18.32
C LEU A 64 -4.56 5.18 17.68
N VAL A 65 -3.76 4.37 18.39
CA VAL A 65 -2.56 3.75 17.82
C VAL A 65 -2.87 2.99 16.53
N LEU A 66 -3.93 2.17 16.53
CA LEU A 66 -4.31 1.39 15.35
C LEU A 66 -4.65 2.28 14.15
N VAL A 67 -5.41 3.36 14.38
CA VAL A 67 -5.77 4.33 13.35
C VAL A 67 -4.56 5.13 12.88
N TYR A 68 -3.67 5.53 13.80
CA TYR A 68 -2.43 6.23 13.46
C TYR A 68 -1.53 5.35 12.59
N VAL A 69 -1.29 4.10 12.97
CA VAL A 69 -0.48 3.18 12.15
C VAL A 69 -1.11 2.98 10.78
N ALA A 70 -2.39 2.58 10.71
CA ALA A 70 -3.05 2.36 9.43
C ALA A 70 -3.08 3.63 8.56
N GLY A 71 -3.40 4.78 9.14
CA GLY A 71 -3.48 6.06 8.43
C GLY A 71 -2.14 6.56 7.91
N PHE A 72 -1.09 6.55 8.72
CA PHE A 72 0.23 7.00 8.28
C PHE A 72 0.86 6.04 7.27
N LEU A 73 0.71 4.72 7.45
CA LEU A 73 1.20 3.75 6.48
C LEU A 73 0.47 3.89 5.13
N THR A 74 -0.86 4.08 5.15
CA THR A 74 -1.62 4.28 3.91
C THR A 74 -1.32 5.61 3.21
N PHE A 75 -1.14 6.70 3.95
CA PHE A 75 -0.71 7.97 3.38
C PHE A 75 0.67 7.87 2.72
N MET A 76 1.60 7.13 3.33
CA MET A 76 2.92 6.91 2.74
C MET A 76 2.88 6.06 1.47
N ALA A 77 1.84 5.25 1.25
CA ALA A 77 1.68 4.47 0.02
C ALA A 77 1.49 5.38 -1.20
N ILE A 78 0.90 6.56 -0.99
CA ILE A 78 0.72 7.61 -2.03
C ILE A 78 2.07 8.13 -2.53
N ALA A 79 3.13 8.10 -1.71
CA ALA A 79 4.45 8.53 -2.14
C ALA A 79 5.01 7.66 -3.29
N GLY A 80 4.55 6.41 -3.44
CA GLY A 80 4.89 5.53 -4.58
C GLY A 80 4.14 5.83 -5.87
N PHE A 81 3.16 6.75 -5.84
CA PHE A 81 2.33 7.12 -6.99
C PHE A 81 3.10 7.57 -8.24
N PRO A 82 4.19 8.37 -8.15
CA PRO A 82 4.95 8.79 -9.33
C PRO A 82 5.49 7.61 -10.14
N SER A 83 5.94 6.53 -9.48
CA SER A 83 6.41 5.32 -10.15
C SER A 83 5.29 4.65 -10.92
N PHE A 84 4.09 4.54 -10.33
CA PHE A 84 2.93 3.96 -11.01
C PHE A 84 2.51 4.78 -12.24
N VAL A 85 2.58 6.11 -12.18
CA VAL A 85 2.27 6.98 -13.32
C VAL A 85 3.30 6.85 -14.42
N GLU A 86 4.58 6.72 -14.10
CA GLU A 86 5.64 6.47 -15.09
C GLU A 86 5.42 5.15 -15.83
N ASP A 87 5.14 4.07 -15.09
CA ASP A 87 4.81 2.76 -15.66
C ASP A 87 3.55 2.82 -16.55
N MET A 88 2.49 3.51 -16.12
CA MET A 88 1.29 3.70 -16.94
C MET A 88 1.55 4.51 -18.21
N LYS A 89 2.44 5.50 -18.18
CA LYS A 89 2.79 6.29 -19.39
C LYS A 89 3.55 5.46 -20.42
N ILE A 90 4.46 4.59 -19.97
CA ILE A 90 5.19 3.67 -20.85
C ILE A 90 4.21 2.71 -21.53
N ILE A 91 3.29 2.14 -20.75
CA ILE A 91 2.32 1.17 -21.26
C ILE A 91 1.25 1.82 -22.13
N GLY A 92 0.80 3.04 -21.83
CA GLY A 92 -0.11 3.79 -22.71
C GLY A 92 0.46 3.95 -24.12
N ARG A 93 1.79 4.14 -24.23
CA ARG A 93 2.48 4.16 -25.52
C ARG A 93 2.58 2.78 -26.17
N GLU A 94 2.82 1.72 -25.40
CA GLU A 94 2.85 0.34 -25.92
C GLU A 94 1.45 -0.19 -26.31
N SER A 95 0.38 0.25 -25.64
CA SER A 95 -1.00 -0.11 -25.91
C SER A 95 -1.52 0.48 -27.22
N LEU A 96 -1.06 1.69 -27.60
CA LEU A 96 -1.36 2.29 -28.90
C LEU A 96 -0.79 1.47 -30.08
N ASN A 97 0.21 0.61 -29.82
CA ASN A 97 0.76 -0.34 -30.79
C ASN A 97 0.05 -1.71 -30.79
N GLY A 98 -1.12 -1.83 -30.14
CA GLY A 98 -2.04 -2.96 -30.28
C GLY A 98 -1.70 -4.23 -29.49
N HIS A 99 -0.80 -4.17 -28.50
CA HIS A 99 -0.30 -5.37 -27.81
C HIS A 99 -0.86 -5.64 -26.40
N TYR A 100 -1.53 -4.70 -25.72
CA TYR A 100 -1.91 -4.87 -24.31
C TYR A 100 -3.30 -4.31 -23.96
N GLY A 101 -4.00 -5.02 -23.06
CA GLY A 101 -5.21 -4.53 -22.40
C GLY A 101 -4.90 -4.04 -20.97
N VAL A 102 -5.46 -2.90 -20.59
CA VAL A 102 -5.28 -2.25 -19.26
C VAL A 102 -5.56 -3.21 -18.09
N ALA A 103 -6.49 -4.16 -18.24
CA ALA A 103 -6.81 -5.15 -17.22
C ALA A 103 -5.66 -6.13 -16.91
N ALA A 104 -4.87 -6.53 -17.92
CA ALA A 104 -3.72 -7.43 -17.74
C ALA A 104 -2.64 -6.79 -16.86
N PHE A 105 -2.47 -5.47 -17.02
CA PHE A 105 -1.53 -4.66 -16.27
C PHE A 105 -1.94 -4.52 -14.81
N VAL A 106 -3.19 -4.18 -14.53
CA VAL A 106 -3.68 -4.06 -13.15
C VAL A 106 -3.46 -5.37 -12.39
N ILE A 107 -3.82 -6.51 -13.01
CA ILE A 107 -3.64 -7.83 -12.40
C ILE A 107 -2.15 -8.16 -12.21
N GLY A 108 -1.32 -7.92 -13.23
CA GLY A 108 0.12 -8.19 -13.17
C GLY A 108 0.87 -7.32 -12.16
N ASN A 109 0.48 -6.05 -12.03
CA ASN A 109 1.03 -5.12 -11.05
C ASN A 109 0.61 -5.49 -9.63
N SER A 110 -0.69 -5.69 -9.38
CA SER A 110 -1.18 -6.13 -8.07
C SER A 110 -0.50 -7.43 -7.62
N LEU A 111 -0.33 -8.42 -8.49
CA LEU A 111 0.39 -9.65 -8.13
C LEU A 111 1.87 -9.39 -7.79
N SER A 112 2.52 -8.50 -8.54
CA SER A 112 3.94 -8.16 -8.33
C SER A 112 4.16 -7.40 -7.03
N SER A 113 3.21 -6.55 -6.63
CA SER A 113 3.31 -5.72 -5.44
C SER A 113 3.02 -6.45 -4.14
N ILE A 114 2.26 -7.56 -4.16
CA ILE A 114 1.92 -8.37 -2.97
C ILE A 114 3.11 -8.63 -2.04
N PRO A 115 4.26 -9.18 -2.48
CA PRO A 115 5.36 -9.47 -1.58
C PRO A 115 6.00 -8.21 -0.98
N TYR A 116 6.03 -7.12 -1.75
CA TYR A 116 6.53 -5.83 -1.24
C TYR A 116 5.57 -5.24 -0.20
N LEU A 117 4.26 -5.21 -0.50
CA LEU A 117 3.19 -4.75 0.39
C LEU A 117 3.14 -5.55 1.68
N PHE A 118 3.37 -6.85 1.59
CA PHE A 118 3.45 -7.73 2.75
C PHE A 118 4.65 -7.39 3.63
N LEU A 119 5.82 -7.10 3.06
CA LEU A 119 7.00 -6.69 3.85
C LEU A 119 6.80 -5.32 4.50
N ILE A 120 6.26 -4.34 3.79
CA ILE A 120 6.03 -3.00 4.34
C ILE A 120 4.84 -2.95 5.31
N SER A 121 3.92 -3.92 5.31
CA SER A 121 2.91 -4.03 6.38
C SER A 121 3.48 -4.75 7.59
N LEU A 122 4.20 -5.85 7.38
CA LEU A 122 4.66 -6.74 8.45
C LEU A 122 5.76 -6.10 9.30
N ILE A 123 6.76 -5.47 8.68
CA ILE A 123 7.93 -4.94 9.40
C ILE A 123 7.56 -3.78 10.33
N PRO A 124 7.03 -2.63 9.83
CA PRO A 124 6.63 -1.52 10.70
C PRO A 124 5.42 -1.87 11.57
N GLY A 125 4.53 -2.76 11.10
CA GLY A 125 3.43 -3.30 11.91
C GLY A 125 3.95 -4.07 13.13
N ALA A 126 4.93 -4.97 12.95
CA ALA A 126 5.57 -5.69 14.04
C ALA A 126 6.30 -4.76 15.00
N ILE A 127 7.10 -3.83 14.47
CA ILE A 127 7.82 -2.83 15.29
C ILE A 127 6.82 -2.09 16.18
N THR A 128 5.76 -1.54 15.60
CA THR A 128 4.78 -0.76 16.38
C THR A 128 4.02 -1.64 17.37
N TYR A 129 3.64 -2.87 16.98
CA TYR A 129 2.92 -3.80 17.85
C TYR A 129 3.74 -4.20 19.09
N PHE A 130 5.02 -4.51 18.91
CA PHE A 130 5.93 -4.85 20.00
C PHE A 130 6.29 -3.64 20.88
N LEU A 131 6.49 -2.45 20.29
CA LEU A 131 6.78 -1.22 21.03
C LEU A 131 5.59 -0.73 21.87
N VAL A 132 4.37 -0.81 21.34
CA VAL A 132 3.17 -0.36 22.07
C VAL A 132 2.73 -1.38 23.13
N GLY A 133 3.20 -2.64 23.03
CA GLY A 133 2.86 -3.68 24.01
C GLY A 133 1.37 -4.02 24.02
N LEU A 134 0.74 -4.08 22.83
CA LEU A 134 -0.71 -4.18 22.68
C LEU A 134 -1.27 -5.46 23.33
N GLN A 135 -0.82 -6.63 22.86
CA GLN A 135 -1.16 -7.96 23.39
C GLN A 135 -0.06 -8.96 23.00
N LYS A 136 0.14 -10.04 23.76
CA LYS A 136 1.22 -11.02 23.49
C LYS A 136 0.78 -12.20 22.63
N ASP A 137 -0.50 -12.30 22.30
CA ASP A 137 -1.05 -13.41 21.54
C ASP A 137 -0.75 -13.28 20.05
N VAL A 138 -0.20 -14.35 19.47
CA VAL A 138 0.20 -14.41 18.06
C VAL A 138 -1.00 -14.26 17.12
N GLU A 139 -2.17 -14.75 17.50
CA GLU A 139 -3.40 -14.64 16.70
C GLU A 139 -3.78 -13.17 16.45
N HIS A 140 -3.74 -12.35 17.49
CA HIS A 140 -4.08 -10.92 17.39
C HIS A 140 -3.06 -10.15 16.55
N PHE A 141 -1.78 -10.53 16.62
CA PHE A 141 -0.75 -9.97 15.76
C PHE A 141 -1.00 -10.31 14.29
N VAL A 142 -1.36 -11.56 13.98
CA VAL A 142 -1.66 -11.98 12.60
C VAL A 142 -2.88 -11.25 12.05
N TYR A 143 -3.95 -11.13 12.84
CA TYR A 143 -5.13 -10.35 12.44
C TYR A 143 -4.78 -8.89 12.16
N PHE A 144 -3.96 -8.26 13.00
CA PHE A 144 -3.50 -6.89 12.79
C PHE A 144 -2.65 -6.73 11.52
N ALA A 145 -1.69 -7.62 11.30
CA ALA A 145 -0.84 -7.61 10.11
C ALA A 145 -1.66 -7.82 8.82
N LEU A 146 -2.63 -8.73 8.83
CA LEU A 146 -3.54 -8.95 7.72
C LEU A 146 -4.44 -7.74 7.47
N ALA A 147 -4.99 -7.12 8.52
CA ALA A 147 -5.78 -5.91 8.38
C ALA A 147 -4.98 -4.75 7.75
N LEU A 148 -3.73 -4.54 8.19
CA LEU A 148 -2.82 -3.57 7.58
C LEU A 148 -2.52 -3.90 6.12
N PHE A 149 -2.26 -5.17 5.82
CA PHE A 149 -2.01 -5.62 4.45
C PHE A 149 -3.21 -5.36 3.54
N THR A 150 -4.42 -5.71 3.96
CA THR A 150 -5.65 -5.43 3.20
C THR A 150 -5.85 -3.93 2.98
N CYS A 151 -5.55 -3.10 3.99
CA CYS A 151 -5.65 -1.65 3.87
C CYS A 151 -4.67 -1.09 2.83
N LEU A 152 -3.42 -1.57 2.81
CA LEU A 152 -2.43 -1.18 1.81
C LEU A 152 -2.80 -1.65 0.39
N MET A 153 -3.31 -2.88 0.24
CA MET A 153 -3.81 -3.40 -1.05
C MET A 153 -4.98 -2.56 -1.58
N PHE A 154 -5.88 -2.12 -0.69
CA PHE A 154 -7.00 -1.25 -1.06
C PHE A 154 -6.50 0.10 -1.57
N VAL A 155 -5.54 0.71 -0.88
CA VAL A 155 -4.95 2.00 -1.28
C VAL A 155 -4.18 1.88 -2.58
N GLU A 156 -3.41 0.81 -2.78
CA GLU A 156 -2.73 0.57 -4.05
C GLU A 156 -3.73 0.48 -5.20
N SER A 157 -4.81 -0.29 -5.03
CA SER A 157 -5.86 -0.43 -6.04
C SER A 157 -6.53 0.91 -6.36
N LEU A 158 -6.79 1.72 -5.34
CA LEU A 158 -7.34 3.07 -5.48
C LEU A 158 -6.39 4.00 -6.23
N MET A 159 -5.09 3.93 -5.94
CA MET A 159 -4.06 4.72 -6.62
C MET A 159 -3.91 4.31 -8.08
N LEU A 160 -3.97 3.01 -8.39
CA LEU A 160 -3.97 2.52 -9.78
C LEU A 160 -5.20 3.01 -10.55
N LEU A 161 -6.37 3.02 -9.92
CA LEU A 161 -7.59 3.58 -10.52
C LEU A 161 -7.41 5.07 -10.83
N ILE A 162 -6.88 5.87 -9.88
CA ILE A 162 -6.61 7.30 -10.10
C ILE A 162 -5.59 7.50 -11.22
N ALA A 163 -4.50 6.72 -11.23
CA ALA A 163 -3.47 6.79 -12.27
C ALA A 163 -4.03 6.51 -13.67
N SER A 164 -5.10 5.70 -13.77
CA SER A 164 -5.75 5.41 -15.05
C SER A 164 -6.64 6.54 -15.58
N ILE A 165 -7.16 7.39 -14.69
CA ILE A 165 -8.08 8.48 -15.03
C ILE A 165 -7.30 9.79 -15.23
N VAL A 166 -6.27 10.03 -14.43
CA VAL A 166 -5.59 11.32 -14.36
C VAL A 166 -4.36 11.37 -15.27
N PRO A 167 -4.26 12.32 -16.20
CA PRO A 167 -3.12 12.44 -17.11
C PRO A 167 -1.85 13.01 -16.43
N ASP A 168 -2.03 13.77 -15.35
CA ASP A 168 -0.96 14.46 -14.61
C ASP A 168 -0.69 13.85 -13.24
N PHE A 169 0.59 13.57 -12.96
CA PHE A 169 1.01 12.95 -11.71
C PHE A 169 0.69 13.82 -10.48
N LEU A 170 0.83 15.14 -10.59
CA LEU A 170 0.51 16.07 -9.49
C LEU A 170 -0.97 16.03 -9.13
N MET A 171 -1.85 16.05 -10.13
CA MET A 171 -3.29 15.95 -9.90
C MET A 171 -3.64 14.61 -9.25
N GLY A 172 -3.01 13.51 -9.69
CA GLY A 172 -3.25 12.19 -9.10
C GLY A 172 -2.84 12.10 -7.63
N ILE A 173 -1.69 12.69 -7.24
CA ILE A 173 -1.27 12.77 -5.84
C ILE A 173 -2.26 13.58 -5.01
N ILE A 174 -2.71 14.74 -5.52
CA ILE A 174 -3.67 15.61 -4.81
C ILE A 174 -5.01 14.90 -4.63
N THR A 175 -5.54 14.28 -5.68
CA THR A 175 -6.81 13.54 -5.63
C THR A 175 -6.69 12.32 -4.71
N GLY A 176 -5.61 11.55 -4.82
CA GLY A 176 -5.36 10.39 -3.96
C GLY A 176 -5.26 10.76 -2.49
N ALA A 177 -4.48 11.78 -2.16
CA ALA A 177 -4.35 12.29 -0.79
C ALA A 177 -5.66 12.87 -0.26
N GLY A 178 -6.43 13.56 -1.12
CA GLY A 178 -7.75 14.08 -0.77
C GLY A 178 -8.74 12.97 -0.42
N ILE A 179 -8.84 11.94 -1.27
CA ILE A 179 -9.73 10.78 -1.03
C ILE A 179 -9.29 10.03 0.23
N GLN A 180 -8.00 9.75 0.39
CA GLN A 180 -7.45 9.10 1.58
C GLN A 180 -7.75 9.91 2.86
N GLY A 181 -7.58 11.23 2.80
CA GLY A 181 -7.87 12.12 3.92
C GLY A 181 -9.35 12.09 4.31
N VAL A 182 -10.27 12.14 3.33
CA VAL A 182 -11.71 12.03 3.57
C VAL A 182 -12.07 10.65 4.15
N MET A 183 -11.46 9.57 3.67
CA MET A 183 -11.68 8.23 4.22
C MET A 183 -11.25 8.12 5.69
N LEU A 184 -10.11 8.71 6.05
CA LEU A 184 -9.64 8.71 7.44
C LEU A 184 -10.52 9.56 8.35
N LEU A 185 -11.02 10.71 7.86
CA LEU A 185 -11.97 11.55 8.61
C LEU A 185 -13.31 10.84 8.86
N ASN A 186 -13.79 10.06 7.89
CA ASN A 186 -15.02 9.28 8.02
C ASN A 186 -14.84 7.96 8.80
N GLY A 187 -13.62 7.62 9.22
CA GLY A 187 -13.29 6.38 9.95
C GLY A 187 -13.89 6.27 11.36
N GLY A 188 -14.89 7.07 11.72
CA GLY A 188 -15.66 6.97 12.96
C GLY A 188 -14.96 7.53 14.21
N PHE A 189 -13.63 7.46 14.30
CA PHE A 189 -12.88 7.86 15.49
C PHE A 189 -12.99 9.35 15.85
N PHE A 190 -13.06 10.24 14.85
CA PHE A 190 -13.18 11.69 15.09
C PHE A 190 -14.61 12.14 15.39
N SER A 191 -15.62 11.31 15.06
CA SER A 191 -17.04 11.67 15.18
C SER A 191 -17.66 11.28 16.52
N THR A 192 -17.04 10.36 17.28
CA THR A 192 -17.52 9.94 18.62
C THR A 192 -17.01 10.87 19.74
N SER A 193 -17.11 12.18 19.52
CA SER A 193 -16.99 13.19 20.58
C SER A 193 -18.31 13.95 20.67
N LYS A 194 -19.40 13.23 20.96
CA LYS A 194 -20.65 13.78 21.49
C LYS A 194 -21.22 12.83 22.51
#